data_AF-A0A409XUF4-F1
#
_entry.id   AF-A0A409XUF4-F1
#
_cell.length_a   1.000
_cell.length_b   1.000
_cell.length_c   1.000
_cell.angle_alpha   90.00
_cell.angle_beta   90.00
_cell.angle_gamma   90.00
#
_symmetry.space_group_name_H-M   'P 1'
#
loop_
_entity.id
_entity.type
_entity.pdbx_description
1 polymer ?
#
loop_
_entity_poly.entity_id
_entity_poly.type
_entity_poly.pdbx_seq_one_letter_code
_entity_poly.pdbx_strand_id
1 'polypeptide(L)'
;MKFDDLISQVWNRSSTPEQNIQHALDTLQQKFEQPLRSYQFPPQDYVRLEALDKNESDHQKQIEELIKQTAASIDDLALKMLFVSVQQNNLKICIEYAIKNIVNQITNMVC
;
A
#
# COMPACT_ATOMS: atom_id res chain seq x y z
N MET A 1 15.08 -2.69 12.06
CA MET A 1 15.66 -3.36 10.88
C MET A 1 15.64 -2.36 9.74
N LYS A 2 16.79 -2.07 9.12
CA LYS A 2 16.87 -1.23 7.93
C LYS A 2 16.62 -2.08 6.69
N PHE A 3 16.21 -1.45 5.57
CA PHE A 3 15.96 -2.18 4.32
C PHE A 3 17.20 -2.95 3.84
N ASP A 4 18.38 -2.37 3.97
CA ASP A 4 19.65 -3.02 3.60
C ASP A 4 19.95 -4.29 4.43
N ASP A 5 19.49 -4.33 5.68
CA ASP A 5 19.60 -5.50 6.56
C ASP A 5 18.71 -6.65 6.04
N LEU A 6 17.57 -6.31 5.42
CA LEU A 6 16.66 -7.28 4.82
C LEU A 6 17.24 -7.82 3.51
N ILE A 7 17.77 -6.95 2.65
CA ILE A 7 18.43 -7.35 1.39
C ILE A 7 19.60 -8.30 1.68
N SER A 8 20.43 -7.98 2.67
CA SER A 8 21.57 -8.84 3.06
C SER A 8 21.15 -10.20 3.63
N GLN A 9 19.90 -10.35 4.10
CA GLN A 9 19.38 -11.63 4.58
C GLN A 9 18.82 -12.51 3.47
N VAL A 10 18.33 -11.94 2.37
CA VAL A 10 17.66 -12.66 1.28
C VAL A 10 18.51 -12.77 0.02
N TRP A 11 19.66 -12.11 -0.03
CA TRP A 11 20.52 -12.05 -1.21
C TRP A 11 21.98 -12.33 -0.88
N ASN A 12 22.57 -13.30 -1.58
CA ASN A 12 23.99 -13.61 -1.52
C ASN A 12 24.66 -13.39 -2.88
N ARG A 13 25.70 -12.55 -2.90
CA ARG A 13 26.47 -12.24 -4.14
C ARG A 13 27.17 -13.47 -4.74
N SER A 14 27.43 -14.50 -3.94
CA SER A 14 28.08 -15.73 -4.40
C SER A 14 27.10 -16.78 -4.94
N SER A 15 25.79 -16.55 -4.81
CA SER A 15 24.73 -17.46 -5.27
C SER A 15 24.25 -17.09 -6.68
N THR A 16 23.69 -18.07 -7.40
CA THR A 16 23.05 -17.79 -8.70
C THR A 16 21.75 -17.00 -8.53
N PRO A 17 21.25 -16.32 -9.57
CA PRO A 17 19.97 -15.62 -9.51
C PRO A 17 18.82 -16.50 -9.03
N GLU A 18 18.73 -17.74 -9.51
CA GLU A 18 17.66 -18.69 -9.14
C GLU A 18 17.74 -19.08 -7.67
N GLN A 19 18.94 -19.32 -7.16
CA GLN A 19 19.16 -19.63 -5.73
C GLN A 19 18.77 -18.46 -4.85
N ASN A 20 19.13 -17.23 -5.23
CA ASN A 20 18.73 -16.03 -4.50
C ASN A 20 17.22 -15.80 -4.54
N ILE A 21 16.57 -16.04 -5.69
CA ILE A 21 15.10 -15.96 -5.79
C ILE A 21 14.45 -16.98 -4.86
N GLN A 22 14.89 -18.24 -4.90
CA GLN A 22 14.32 -19.27 -4.03
C GLN A 22 14.53 -18.95 -2.56
N HIS A 23 15.74 -18.53 -2.17
CA HIS A 23 16.05 -18.14 -0.80
C HIS A 23 15.21 -16.94 -0.32
N ALA A 24 14.96 -15.96 -1.19
CA ALA A 24 14.07 -14.84 -0.91
C ALA A 24 12.61 -15.28 -0.73
N LEU A 25 12.11 -16.20 -1.57
CA LEU A 25 10.78 -16.79 -1.44
C LEU A 25 10.63 -17.58 -0.15
N ASP A 26 11.61 -18.44 0.17
CA ASP A 26 11.63 -19.23 1.40
C ASP A 26 11.65 -18.31 2.62
N THR A 27 12.45 -17.23 2.57
CA THR A 27 12.50 -16.23 3.62
C THR A 27 11.16 -15.49 3.77
N LEU A 28 10.53 -15.08 2.66
CA LEU A 28 9.21 -14.45 2.67
C LEU A 28 8.18 -15.36 3.34
N GLN A 29 8.13 -16.61 2.91
CA GLN A 29 7.16 -17.59 3.41
C GLN A 29 7.39 -17.91 4.90
N GLN A 30 8.62 -18.24 5.28
CA GLN A 30 8.92 -18.74 6.62
C GLN A 30 9.02 -17.64 7.68
N LYS A 31 9.61 -16.48 7.35
CA LYS A 31 9.82 -15.40 8.34
C LYS A 31 8.67 -14.41 8.41
N PHE A 32 7.85 -14.30 7.37
CA PHE A 32 6.79 -13.29 7.32
C PHE A 32 5.41 -13.95 7.20
N GLU A 33 5.17 -14.74 6.15
CA GLU A 33 3.83 -15.27 5.89
C GLU A 33 3.36 -16.24 6.98
N GLN A 34 4.18 -17.23 7.35
CA GLN A 34 3.79 -18.21 8.39
C GLN A 34 3.52 -17.55 9.75
N PRO A 35 4.38 -16.66 10.28
CA PRO A 35 4.07 -15.93 11.49
C PRO A 35 2.78 -15.12 11.40
N LEU A 36 2.56 -14.38 10.29
CA LEU A 36 1.35 -13.59 10.10
C LEU A 36 0.08 -14.45 10.06
N ARG A 37 0.14 -15.64 9.46
CA ARG A 37 -0.99 -16.57 9.41
C ARG A 37 -1.30 -17.26 10.74
N SER A 38 -0.36 -17.26 11.69
CA SER A 38 -0.54 -17.89 13.00
C SER A 38 -1.30 -17.04 14.02
N TYR A 39 -1.56 -15.76 13.73
CA TYR A 39 -2.33 -14.88 14.62
C TYR A 39 -3.82 -15.24 14.63
N GLN A 40 -4.51 -14.81 15.70
CA GLN A 40 -5.96 -14.98 15.85
C GLN A 40 -6.75 -14.37 14.67
N PHE A 41 -6.26 -13.26 14.11
CA PHE A 41 -6.84 -12.57 12.97
C PHE A 41 -5.77 -12.44 11.88
N PRO A 42 -5.58 -13.48 11.05
CA PRO A 42 -4.56 -13.47 10.01
C PRO A 42 -4.95 -12.50 8.88
N PRO A 43 -3.99 -12.04 8.05
CA PRO A 43 -4.30 -11.28 6.83
C PRO A 43 -5.25 -12.08 5.93
N GLN A 44 -6.30 -11.42 5.44
CA GLN A 44 -7.27 -12.04 4.52
C GLN A 44 -6.83 -11.98 3.06
N ASP A 45 -6.13 -10.90 2.68
CA ASP A 45 -5.62 -10.71 1.33
C ASP A 45 -4.32 -9.89 1.34
N TYR A 46 -3.67 -9.80 0.17
CA TYR A 46 -2.42 -9.08 -0.05
C TYR A 46 -2.53 -8.22 -1.31
N VAL A 47 -1.99 -7.00 -1.23
CA VAL A 47 -1.91 -6.09 -2.38
C VAL A 47 -0.44 -5.84 -2.70
N ARG A 48 -0.09 -6.08 -3.96
CA ARG A 48 1.25 -5.77 -4.47
C ARG A 48 1.25 -4.35 -5.03
N LEU A 49 2.04 -3.48 -4.41
CA LEU A 49 2.30 -2.13 -4.90
C LEU A 49 3.69 -2.10 -5.54
N GLU A 50 3.77 -1.58 -6.76
CA GLU A 50 4.96 -1.57 -7.60
C GLU A 50 5.38 -0.15 -7.93
N ALA A 51 6.70 0.05 -8.03
CA ALA A 51 7.29 1.30 -8.51
C ALA A 51 6.75 2.54 -7.80
N LEU A 52 6.52 2.45 -6.48
CA LEU A 52 6.03 3.56 -5.65
C LEU A 52 6.98 4.78 -5.66
N ASP A 53 8.24 4.56 -6.02
CA ASP A 53 9.28 5.58 -6.20
C ASP A 53 9.26 6.24 -7.59
N LYS A 54 8.51 5.70 -8.55
CA LYS A 54 8.47 6.18 -9.94
C LYS A 54 7.13 6.82 -10.28
N ASN A 55 7.19 8.08 -10.69
CA ASN A 55 6.01 8.85 -11.13
C ASN A 55 5.30 8.27 -12.36
N GLU A 56 5.96 7.39 -13.12
CA GLU A 56 5.41 6.77 -14.33
C GLU A 56 4.49 5.57 -14.04
N SER A 57 4.46 5.09 -12.79
CA SER A 57 3.55 3.99 -12.45
C SER A 57 2.11 4.48 -12.41
N ASP A 58 1.16 3.61 -12.77
CA ASP A 58 -0.27 3.92 -12.67
C ASP A 58 -0.71 3.83 -11.20
N HIS A 59 -0.26 4.80 -10.40
CA HIS A 59 -0.56 4.89 -8.98
C HIS A 59 -2.07 4.86 -8.72
N GLN A 60 -2.86 5.42 -9.64
CA GLN A 60 -4.31 5.47 -9.49
C GLN A 60 -4.93 4.07 -9.54
N LYS A 61 -4.55 3.22 -10.51
CA LYS A 61 -5.01 1.82 -10.53
C LYS A 61 -4.54 1.02 -9.32
N GLN A 62 -3.32 1.25 -8.85
CA GLN A 62 -2.80 0.54 -7.68
C GLN A 62 -3.53 0.92 -6.38
N ILE A 63 -3.88 2.21 -6.23
CA ILE A 63 -4.70 2.68 -5.11
C ILE A 63 -6.14 2.18 -5.23
N GLU A 64 -6.70 2.12 -6.44
CA GLU A 64 -8.01 1.52 -6.67
C GLU A 64 -8.05 0.05 -6.21
N GLU A 65 -7.04 -0.75 -6.56
CA GLU A 65 -6.92 -2.13 -6.12
C GLU A 65 -6.80 -2.22 -4.59
N LEU A 66 -5.95 -1.39 -3.98
CA LEU A 66 -5.81 -1.34 -2.53
C LEU A 66 -7.15 -1.06 -1.81
N ILE A 67 -7.93 -0.11 -2.33
CA ILE A 67 -9.24 0.24 -1.76
C ILE A 67 -10.22 -0.93 -1.89
N LYS A 68 -10.27 -1.59 -3.07
CA LYS A 68 -11.13 -2.74 -3.30
C LYS A 68 -10.80 -3.90 -2.37
N GLN A 69 -9.53 -4.25 -2.26
CA GLN A 69 -9.08 -5.36 -1.41
C GLN A 69 -9.28 -5.06 0.06
N THR A 70 -9.07 -3.81 0.49
CA THR A 70 -9.38 -3.38 1.86
C THR A 70 -10.87 -3.54 2.15
N ALA A 71 -11.75 -3.08 1.26
CA ALA A 71 -13.19 -3.22 1.45
C ALA A 71 -13.66 -4.68 1.46
N ALA A 72 -13.06 -5.52 0.62
CA ALA A 72 -13.33 -6.96 0.55
C ALA A 72 -12.89 -7.70 1.83
N SER A 73 -11.77 -7.29 2.43
CA SER A 73 -11.18 -7.92 3.62
C SER A 73 -11.84 -7.53 4.96
N ILE A 74 -12.79 -6.59 4.96
CA ILE A 74 -13.50 -6.18 6.17
C ILE A 74 -14.81 -6.94 6.25
N ASP A 75 -14.91 -7.98 7.07
CA ASP A 75 -16.15 -8.76 7.17
C ASP A 75 -17.24 -8.06 8.01
N ASP A 76 -16.84 -7.28 9.01
CA ASP A 76 -17.77 -6.59 9.91
C ASP A 76 -18.47 -5.41 9.22
N LEU A 77 -19.80 -5.37 9.32
CA LEU A 77 -20.62 -4.36 8.66
C LEU A 77 -20.36 -2.94 9.20
N ALA A 78 -20.17 -2.79 10.52
CA ALA A 78 -19.90 -1.49 11.12
C ALA A 78 -18.53 -0.96 10.67
N LEU A 79 -17.52 -1.82 10.60
CA LEU A 79 -16.20 -1.47 10.06
C LEU A 79 -16.26 -1.13 8.56
N LYS A 80 -17.05 -1.84 7.75
CA LYS A 80 -17.29 -1.49 6.34
C LYS A 80 -17.91 -0.09 6.20
N MET A 81 -18.95 0.20 6.99
CA MET A 81 -19.60 1.52 6.99
C MET A 81 -18.66 2.63 7.45
N LEU A 82 -17.84 2.36 8.47
CA LEU A 82 -16.80 3.28 8.93
C LEU A 82 -15.78 3.56 7.82
N PHE A 83 -15.30 2.52 7.13
CA PHE A 83 -14.38 2.65 6.00
C PHE A 83 -14.96 3.56 4.92
N VAL A 84 -16.20 3.31 4.47
CA VAL A 84 -16.88 4.14 3.46
C VAL A 84 -17.01 5.59 3.92
N SER A 85 -17.40 5.82 5.18
CA SER A 85 -17.57 7.16 5.74
C SER A 85 -16.25 7.94 5.77
N VAL A 86 -15.14 7.27 6.11
CA VAL A 86 -13.80 7.87 6.06
C VAL A 86 -13.41 8.23 4.63
N GLN A 87 -13.65 7.34 3.65
CA GLN A 87 -13.34 7.65 2.24
C GLN A 87 -14.16 8.85 1.72
N GLN A 88 -15.43 8.95 2.08
CA GLN A 88 -16.28 10.09 1.72
C GLN A 88 -15.79 11.40 2.33
N ASN A 89 -15.39 11.36 3.61
CA ASN A 89 -14.86 12.54 4.29
C ASN A 89 -13.53 13.00 3.66
N ASN A 90 -12.63 12.06 3.33
CA ASN A 90 -11.38 12.37 2.65
C ASN A 90 -11.62 13.02 1.29
N LEU A 91 -12.55 12.49 0.49
CA LEU A 91 -12.95 13.08 -0.80
C LEU A 91 -13.46 14.52 -0.63
N LYS A 92 -14.35 14.76 0.35
CA LYS A 92 -14.86 16.09 0.65
C LYS A 92 -13.72 17.07 0.97
N ILE A 93 -12.81 16.69 1.87
CA ILE A 93 -11.68 17.54 2.27
C ILE A 93 -10.76 17.83 1.07
N CYS A 94 -10.46 16.83 0.25
CA CYS A 94 -9.65 17.00 -0.96
C CYS A 94 -10.29 17.99 -1.95
N ILE A 95 -11.60 17.89 -2.17
CA ILE A 95 -12.34 18.83 -3.03
C ILE A 95 -12.31 20.25 -2.45
N GLU A 96 -12.60 20.41 -1.16
CA GLU A 96 -12.56 21.70 -0.49
C GLU A 96 -11.18 22.35 -0.57
N TYR A 97 -10.12 21.56 -0.35
CA TYR A 97 -8.74 22.03 -0.46
C TYR A 97 -8.40 22.46 -1.89
N ALA A 98 -8.75 21.66 -2.89
CA ALA A 98 -8.50 21.97 -4.29
C ALA A 98 -9.18 23.29 -4.70
N ILE A 99 -10.46 23.49 -4.31
CA ILE A 99 -11.19 24.72 -4.57
C ILE A 99 -10.50 25.92 -3.90
N LYS A 100 -10.14 25.82 -2.62
CA LYS A 100 -9.44 26.90 -1.89
C LYS A 100 -8.12 27.27 -2.56
N ASN A 101 -7.35 26.27 -3.00
CA ASN A 101 -6.08 26.49 -3.68
C ASN A 101 -6.28 27.22 -5.02
N ILE A 102 -7.28 26.82 -5.82
CA ILE A 102 -7.63 27.49 -7.09
C ILE A 102 -8.03 28.95 -6.84
N VAL A 103 -8.90 29.21 -5.85
CA VAL A 103 -9.32 30.57 -5.50
C VAL A 103 -8.13 31.43 -5.11
N ASN A 104 -7.24 30.93 -4.24
CA ASN A 104 -6.04 31.66 -3.82
C ASN A 104 -5.10 31.97 -5.00
N GLN A 105 -4.91 31.02 -5.92
CA GLN A 105 -4.11 31.25 -7.13
C GLN A 105 -4.72 32.34 -8.01
N ILE A 106 -6.03 32.32 -8.22
CA ILE A 106 -6.73 33.37 -8.99
C ILE A 106 -6.58 34.73 -8.31
N THR A 107 -6.81 34.82 -6.99
CA THR A 107 -6.65 36.07 -6.24
C THR A 107 -5.23 36.63 -6.39
N ASN A 108 -4.20 35.80 -6.28
CA ASN A 108 -2.80 36.20 -6.43
C ASN A 108 -2.40 36.60 -7.86
N MET A 109 -3.20 36.25 -8.89
CA MET A 109 -2.96 36.65 -10.28
C MET A 109 -3.65 37.98 -10.65
N VAL A 110 -4.69 38.36 -9.90
CA VAL A 110 -5.54 39.53 -10.20
C VAL A 110 -5.24 40.73 -9.28
N CYS A 111 -4.50 40.52 -8.19
CA CYS A 111 -3.97 41.55 -7.29
C CYS A 111 -2.45 41.68 -7.48
#